data_AF-A0A4Q5XMX2-F1
#
_entry.id   AF-A0A4Q5XMX2-F1
#
_cell.length_a   1.000
_cell.length_b   1.000
_cell.length_c   1.000
_cell.angle_alpha   90.00
_cell.angle_beta   90.00
_cell.angle_gamma   90.00
#
_symmetry.space_group_name_H-M   'P 1'
#
loop_
_entity.id
_entity.type
_entity.pdbx_description
1 polymer ?
#
loop_
_entity_poly.entity_id
_entity_poly.type
_entity_poly.pdbx_seq_one_letter_code
_entity_poly.pdbx_strand_id
1 'polypeptide(L)'
;MRERFHAGGRWLGASLALFAVAACTGPAPSDLFEADGGSSALTAAGVANLGGTGSAAGTNAVMGGTKADAGAASAPGAGTGGTAGTGATGGGGASSGGAPLATPEDCAEACAGIGECDGSTCVILCDERNPCSAKVMCPAGVPCAVECAASNSCPSGVECRQAESCRVNCSGINACAGNVACAGAECEVTCEQQGSCMSEVQCEAESCHLLCTGTNSCPGKVSCGEDTRDCIIGCSGMPSCQNSVESNAAATTAITCGPGACPGKVTCSGDECSVSCSGSACGGGVCCSASDCELGDTPNKCQ
;
A
#
# COMPACT_ATOMS: atom_id res chain seq x y z
N MET A 1 -38.18 -20.15 31.66
CA MET A 1 -39.26 -19.19 32.02
C MET A 1 -38.70 -18.11 32.93
N ARG A 2 -38.26 -16.99 32.36
CA ARG A 2 -38.10 -15.70 33.04
C ARG A 2 -38.24 -14.63 31.97
N GLU A 3 -39.47 -14.09 31.88
CA GLU A 3 -39.81 -12.94 31.08
C GLU A 3 -39.31 -11.67 31.78
N ARG A 4 -38.68 -10.75 31.03
CA ARG A 4 -38.60 -9.34 31.42
C ARG A 4 -38.78 -8.44 30.20
N PHE A 5 -39.88 -7.70 30.28
CA PHE A 5 -40.27 -6.52 29.53
C PHE A 5 -39.20 -5.42 29.54
N HIS A 6 -38.97 -4.78 28.39
CA HIS A 6 -38.64 -3.35 28.25
C HIS A 6 -39.18 -2.92 26.87
N ALA A 7 -40.38 -2.36 26.78
CA ALA A 7 -40.69 -0.93 26.96
C ALA A 7 -39.97 -0.05 25.94
N GLY A 8 -40.66 0.19 24.81
CA GLY A 8 -40.23 1.11 23.76
C GLY A 8 -40.32 2.57 24.20
N GLY A 9 -39.23 3.30 23.99
CA GLY A 9 -39.17 4.75 24.12
C GLY A 9 -39.13 5.40 22.74
N ARG A 10 -40.23 6.05 22.36
CA ARG A 10 -40.30 6.94 21.21
C ARG A 10 -39.64 8.26 21.61
N TRP A 11 -38.53 8.63 20.98
CA TRP A 11 -37.96 9.98 21.07
C TRP A 11 -38.24 10.73 19.78
N LEU A 12 -39.31 11.54 19.81
CA LEU A 12 -39.52 12.66 18.90
C LEU A 12 -38.80 13.86 19.53
N GLY A 13 -37.62 14.21 19.01
CA GLY A 13 -36.84 15.36 19.44
C GLY A 13 -36.40 16.18 18.25
N ALA A 14 -37.32 16.98 17.70
CA ALA A 14 -37.00 18.01 16.73
C ALA A 14 -36.18 19.11 17.43
N SER A 15 -34.87 19.15 17.18
CA SER A 15 -34.01 20.28 17.53
C SER A 15 -33.65 21.03 16.26
N LEU A 16 -34.46 22.05 15.97
CA LEU A 16 -34.23 23.05 14.94
C LEU A 16 -33.15 24.02 15.50
N ALA A 17 -31.88 23.73 15.24
CA ALA A 17 -30.79 24.63 15.59
C ALA A 17 -30.70 25.75 14.53
N LEU A 18 -31.19 26.93 14.91
CA LEU A 18 -30.92 28.21 14.25
C LEU A 18 -29.40 28.47 14.30
N PHE A 19 -28.68 28.23 13.21
CA PHE A 19 -27.34 28.79 13.04
C PHE A 19 -27.47 30.23 12.57
N ALA A 20 -27.30 31.16 13.51
CA ALA A 20 -27.06 32.56 13.22
C ALA A 20 -25.71 32.69 12.51
N VAL A 21 -25.74 33.04 11.23
CA VAL A 21 -24.57 33.47 10.46
C VAL A 21 -24.15 34.85 11.00
N ALA A 22 -23.18 34.86 11.91
CA ALA A 22 -22.48 36.06 12.30
C ALA A 22 -21.48 36.43 11.18
N ALA A 23 -21.90 37.38 10.33
CA ALA A 23 -21.03 38.02 9.37
C ALA A 23 -19.96 38.86 10.09
N CYS A 24 -18.75 38.33 10.20
CA CYS A 24 -17.56 39.13 10.51
C CYS A 24 -17.07 39.79 9.22
N THR A 25 -17.57 40.99 8.93
CA THR A 25 -16.94 41.93 8.00
C THR A 25 -15.68 42.48 8.66
N GLY A 26 -14.53 41.82 8.44
CA GLY A 26 -13.21 42.34 8.77
C GLY A 26 -12.65 43.18 7.61
N PRO A 27 -11.92 44.27 7.89
CA PRO A 27 -11.42 45.21 6.88
C PRO A 27 -10.30 44.59 6.02
N ALA A 28 -10.31 44.95 4.74
CA ALA A 28 -9.25 44.64 3.79
C ALA A 28 -7.92 45.29 4.21
N PRO A 29 -6.77 44.59 4.12
CA PRO A 29 -5.47 45.25 4.15
C PRO A 29 -5.17 45.82 2.76
N SER A 30 -5.49 47.10 2.57
CA SER A 30 -4.82 47.95 1.58
C SER A 30 -3.50 48.45 2.17
N ASP A 31 -2.43 48.26 1.39
CA ASP A 31 -1.20 49.05 1.34
C ASP A 31 -0.39 49.24 2.63
N LEU A 32 0.68 48.45 2.75
CA LEU A 32 1.93 48.89 3.38
C LEU A 32 3.11 48.36 2.54
N PHE A 33 3.40 49.11 1.49
CA PHE A 33 4.75 49.21 0.94
C PHE A 33 5.62 49.90 1.98
N GLU A 34 6.58 49.19 2.57
CA GLU A 34 7.78 49.83 3.07
C GLU A 34 8.98 49.03 2.58
N ALA A 35 9.66 49.64 1.61
CA ALA A 35 10.92 49.20 1.05
C ALA A 35 12.04 49.61 1.99
N ASP A 36 12.84 48.66 2.45
CA ASP A 36 14.21 48.93 2.87
C ASP A 36 15.16 47.88 2.28
N GLY A 37 16.09 48.39 1.48
CA GLY A 37 17.12 47.65 0.80
C GLY A 37 18.19 47.15 1.76
N GLY A 38 18.44 45.84 1.71
CA GLY A 38 19.59 45.19 2.34
C GLY A 38 20.41 44.45 1.31
N SER A 39 21.26 45.18 0.58
CA SER A 39 22.26 44.64 -0.33
C SER A 39 23.35 43.90 0.44
N SER A 40 23.25 42.56 0.52
CA SER A 40 24.40 41.72 0.88
C SER A 40 25.16 41.36 -0.39
N ALA A 41 26.12 42.24 -0.72
CA ALA A 41 27.18 41.97 -1.67
C ALA A 41 28.08 40.85 -1.13
N LEU A 42 27.98 39.65 -1.69
CA LEU A 42 29.06 38.67 -1.61
C LEU A 42 30.08 39.00 -2.70
N THR A 43 31.12 39.70 -2.24
CA THR A 43 32.35 39.98 -2.95
C THR A 43 32.93 38.72 -3.59
N ALA A 44 33.07 38.79 -4.90
CA ALA A 44 34.02 38.00 -5.67
C ALA A 44 35.44 38.31 -5.16
N ALA A 45 36.11 37.30 -4.61
CA ALA A 45 37.55 37.25 -4.46
C ALA A 45 38.01 35.93 -5.09
N GLY A 46 38.91 36.05 -6.06
CA GLY A 46 39.29 34.99 -6.96
C GLY A 46 40.08 33.88 -6.28
N VAL A 47 39.81 32.65 -6.71
CA VAL A 47 40.74 31.54 -6.57
C VAL A 47 41.27 31.24 -7.96
N ALA A 48 42.59 31.34 -8.04
CA ALA A 48 43.37 31.20 -9.25
C ALA A 48 43.19 29.82 -9.90
N ASN A 49 43.06 29.89 -11.21
CA ASN A 49 43.42 28.86 -12.17
C ASN A 49 44.77 28.20 -11.80
N LEU A 50 44.77 26.89 -11.58
CA LEU A 50 45.92 26.02 -11.78
C LEU A 50 45.46 24.84 -12.63
N GLY A 51 46.05 24.77 -13.83
CA GLY A 51 45.78 23.74 -14.80
C GLY A 51 46.18 22.35 -14.33
N GLY A 52 45.38 21.37 -14.73
CA GLY A 52 45.70 19.95 -14.69
C GLY A 52 45.43 19.36 -16.05
N THR A 53 46.42 19.42 -16.93
CA THR A 53 46.48 18.69 -18.20
C THR A 53 46.69 17.20 -17.94
N GLY A 54 45.84 16.37 -18.53
CA GLY A 54 46.29 15.15 -19.20
C GLY A 54 45.90 13.79 -18.60
N SER A 55 45.68 12.86 -19.54
CA SER A 55 45.72 11.39 -19.42
C SER A 55 44.40 10.74 -19.01
N ALA A 56 43.86 9.73 -19.71
CA ALA A 56 44.21 9.10 -20.96
C ALA A 56 42.99 8.32 -21.46
N ALA A 57 42.88 8.18 -22.78
CA ALA A 57 41.92 7.31 -23.44
C ALA A 57 42.07 5.86 -22.97
N GLY A 58 40.94 5.24 -22.62
CA GLY A 58 40.82 3.79 -22.40
C GLY A 58 39.73 3.22 -23.28
N THR A 59 40.02 3.06 -24.57
CA THR A 59 39.24 2.21 -25.48
C THR A 59 39.40 0.77 -25.03
N ASN A 60 38.39 0.16 -24.40
CA ASN A 60 38.43 -1.28 -24.18
C ASN A 60 37.96 -2.00 -25.44
N ALA A 61 38.92 -2.68 -26.04
CA ALA A 61 38.85 -3.26 -27.36
C ALA A 61 38.00 -4.52 -27.39
N VAL A 62 37.31 -4.64 -28.52
CA VAL A 62 36.76 -5.85 -29.10
C VAL A 62 37.86 -6.92 -29.21
N MET A 63 37.65 -8.08 -28.58
CA MET A 63 38.18 -9.38 -29.03
C MET A 63 36.97 -10.32 -29.06
N GLY A 64 36.53 -10.91 -30.18
CA GLY A 64 37.30 -11.36 -31.33
C GLY A 64 37.88 -12.75 -31.04
N GLY A 65 37.01 -13.76 -30.90
CA GLY A 65 37.40 -15.16 -30.69
C GLY A 65 36.46 -16.10 -31.44
N THR A 66 36.95 -16.71 -32.51
CA THR A 66 36.27 -17.64 -33.41
C THR A 66 36.21 -19.07 -32.88
N LYS A 67 35.10 -19.75 -33.21
CA LYS A 67 34.85 -21.20 -33.35
C LYS A 67 36.04 -22.17 -33.26
N ALA A 68 35.82 -23.28 -32.54
CA ALA A 68 36.06 -24.64 -33.03
C ALA A 68 35.26 -25.69 -32.23
N ASP A 69 34.71 -26.64 -32.96
CA ASP A 69 33.85 -27.75 -32.58
C ASP A 69 34.49 -28.82 -31.68
N ALA A 70 33.69 -29.46 -30.81
CA ALA A 70 33.76 -30.89 -30.53
C ALA A 70 32.48 -31.36 -29.83
N GLY A 71 31.75 -32.27 -30.47
CA GLY A 71 30.54 -32.87 -29.92
C GLY A 71 30.80 -33.79 -28.72
N ALA A 72 29.78 -33.91 -27.88
CA ALA A 72 29.54 -35.08 -27.06
C ALA A 72 28.04 -35.31 -27.02
N ALA A 73 27.58 -36.26 -27.83
CA ALA A 73 26.30 -36.92 -27.64
C ALA A 73 26.33 -37.61 -26.25
N SER A 74 25.39 -37.26 -25.38
CA SER A 74 25.09 -38.04 -24.18
C SER A 74 23.62 -38.41 -24.20
N ALA A 75 23.40 -39.71 -23.96
CA ALA A 75 22.20 -40.48 -24.19
C ALA A 75 20.93 -40.00 -23.49
N PRO A 76 19.74 -40.44 -23.97
CA PRO A 76 18.49 -40.30 -23.22
C PRO A 76 18.54 -41.19 -21.97
N GLY A 77 18.62 -40.56 -20.80
CA GLY A 77 18.42 -41.23 -19.51
C GLY A 77 16.94 -41.56 -19.33
N ALA A 78 16.57 -42.79 -19.66
CA ALA A 78 15.30 -43.40 -19.27
C ALA A 78 15.29 -43.60 -17.74
N GLY A 79 14.67 -42.65 -17.02
CA GLY A 79 14.35 -42.78 -15.60
C GLY A 79 12.97 -43.42 -15.43
N THR A 80 12.94 -44.74 -15.37
CA THR A 80 11.81 -45.52 -14.86
C THR A 80 11.72 -45.42 -13.34
N GLY A 81 10.50 -45.23 -12.82
CA GLY A 81 10.13 -45.68 -11.47
C GLY A 81 10.02 -44.57 -10.42
N GLY A 82 8.80 -44.07 -10.24
CA GLY A 82 8.39 -43.29 -9.08
C GLY A 82 6.93 -43.58 -8.79
N THR A 83 6.70 -44.37 -7.75
CA THR A 83 5.43 -44.93 -7.28
C THR A 83 4.26 -43.96 -7.23
N ALA A 84 3.11 -44.42 -7.73
CA ALA A 84 1.80 -43.82 -7.52
C ALA A 84 1.54 -43.65 -6.01
N GLY A 85 1.58 -42.41 -5.54
CA GLY A 85 1.11 -42.02 -4.23
C GLY A 85 -0.42 -42.02 -4.23
N THR A 86 -0.99 -42.99 -3.55
CA THR A 86 -2.42 -43.08 -3.26
C THR A 86 -2.87 -41.90 -2.40
N GLY A 87 -3.82 -41.13 -2.93
CA GLY A 87 -4.94 -40.54 -2.18
C GLY A 87 -4.62 -39.76 -0.91
N ALA A 88 -4.36 -38.47 -1.05
CA ALA A 88 -4.81 -37.51 -0.06
C ALA A 88 -6.07 -36.83 -0.60
N THR A 89 -7.23 -37.38 -0.27
CA THR A 89 -8.49 -36.63 -0.23
C THR A 89 -8.31 -35.50 0.76
N GLY A 90 -7.78 -34.37 0.29
CA GLY A 90 -7.80 -33.11 1.01
C GLY A 90 -9.26 -32.69 1.10
N GLY A 91 -9.88 -32.99 2.24
CA GLY A 91 -11.22 -32.53 2.56
C GLY A 91 -11.19 -31.01 2.54
N GLY A 92 -11.74 -30.44 1.46
CA GLY A 92 -12.21 -29.07 1.41
C GLY A 92 -13.33 -28.95 2.44
N GLY A 93 -12.94 -28.77 3.70
CA GLY A 93 -13.81 -28.29 4.75
C GLY A 93 -14.10 -26.84 4.44
N ALA A 94 -15.13 -26.62 3.61
CA ALA A 94 -15.82 -25.36 3.55
C ALA A 94 -16.37 -25.07 4.96
N SER A 95 -15.57 -24.42 5.79
CA SER A 95 -16.05 -23.75 6.99
C SER A 95 -16.73 -22.46 6.55
N SER A 96 -17.90 -22.62 5.93
CA SER A 96 -18.91 -21.56 5.76
C SER A 96 -19.87 -21.52 6.95
N GLY A 97 -19.49 -22.12 8.07
CA GLY A 97 -20.07 -21.80 9.37
C GLY A 97 -19.33 -20.58 9.89
N GLY A 98 -19.88 -19.39 9.67
CA GLY A 98 -19.34 -18.14 10.19
C GLY A 98 -18.93 -18.36 11.64
N ALA A 99 -17.61 -18.35 11.88
CA ALA A 99 -17.09 -18.47 13.22
C ALA A 99 -17.79 -17.38 14.06
N PRO A 100 -18.21 -17.70 15.30
CA PRO A 100 -18.78 -16.69 16.16
C PRO A 100 -17.81 -15.50 16.21
N LEU A 101 -18.34 -14.30 15.97
CA LEU A 101 -17.61 -13.04 16.09
C LEU A 101 -16.76 -13.11 17.36
N ALA A 102 -15.46 -12.83 17.25
CA ALA A 102 -14.53 -12.93 18.36
C ALA A 102 -15.08 -12.18 19.58
N THR A 103 -15.30 -12.90 20.67
CA THR A 103 -15.69 -12.26 21.92
C THR A 103 -14.49 -11.47 22.48
N PRO A 104 -14.70 -10.47 23.34
CA PRO A 104 -13.59 -9.77 23.99
C PRO A 104 -12.62 -10.72 24.72
N GLU A 105 -13.13 -11.83 25.25
CA GLU A 105 -12.33 -12.90 25.85
C GLU A 105 -11.45 -13.62 24.81
N ASP A 106 -12.00 -13.97 23.65
CA ASP A 106 -11.25 -14.58 22.55
C ASP A 106 -10.16 -13.63 22.02
N CYS A 107 -10.48 -12.34 21.91
CA CYS A 107 -9.49 -11.32 21.53
C CYS A 107 -8.35 -11.30 22.54
N ALA A 108 -8.65 -11.24 23.84
CA ALA A 108 -7.63 -11.13 24.88
C ALA A 108 -6.66 -12.32 24.87
N GLU A 109 -7.16 -13.54 24.59
CA GLU A 109 -6.33 -14.72 24.42
C GLU A 109 -5.47 -14.64 23.15
N ALA A 110 -6.08 -14.26 22.02
CA ALA A 110 -5.40 -14.19 20.73
C ALA A 110 -4.35 -13.07 20.65
N CYS A 111 -4.59 -11.94 21.31
CA CYS A 111 -3.74 -10.74 21.31
C CYS A 111 -2.66 -10.77 22.42
N ALA A 112 -2.66 -11.80 23.28
CA ALA A 112 -1.76 -11.91 24.41
C ALA A 112 -0.28 -11.87 23.99
N GLY A 113 0.43 -10.85 24.45
CA GLY A 113 1.88 -10.70 24.22
C GLY A 113 2.26 -10.04 22.90
N ILE A 114 1.30 -9.69 22.06
CA ILE A 114 1.54 -8.96 20.80
C ILE A 114 0.89 -7.58 20.78
N GLY A 115 -0.24 -7.39 21.48
CA GLY A 115 -0.98 -6.12 21.52
C GLY A 115 -1.97 -6.04 22.68
N GLU A 116 -2.90 -5.09 22.58
CA GLU A 116 -3.99 -4.88 23.53
C GLU A 116 -5.34 -4.94 22.79
N CYS A 117 -6.37 -5.52 23.41
CA CYS A 117 -7.70 -5.55 22.80
C CYS A 117 -8.47 -4.26 23.08
N ASP A 118 -8.94 -3.62 22.00
CA ASP A 118 -9.97 -2.58 22.04
C ASP A 118 -11.30 -3.20 21.56
N GLY A 119 -12.13 -3.62 22.51
CA GLY A 119 -13.32 -4.42 22.23
C GLY A 119 -12.95 -5.81 21.69
N SER A 120 -13.30 -6.09 20.44
CA SER A 120 -12.97 -7.33 19.73
C SER A 120 -11.78 -7.19 18.78
N THR A 121 -11.14 -6.01 18.72
CA THR A 121 -10.02 -5.74 17.82
C THR A 121 -8.70 -5.81 18.58
N CYS A 122 -7.76 -6.62 18.09
CA CYS A 122 -6.40 -6.65 18.61
C CYS A 122 -5.61 -5.45 18.05
N VAL A 123 -5.25 -4.51 18.91
CA VAL A 123 -4.50 -3.30 18.56
C VAL A 123 -3.03 -3.51 18.90
N ILE A 124 -2.17 -3.43 17.88
CA ILE A 124 -0.71 -3.54 18.00
C ILE A 124 -0.11 -2.16 17.77
N LEU A 125 0.26 -1.48 18.85
CA LEU A 125 0.87 -0.15 18.80
C LEU A 125 2.40 -0.27 18.74
N CYS A 126 2.97 0.20 17.64
CA CYS A 126 4.41 0.24 17.41
C CYS A 126 4.95 1.68 17.49
N ASP A 127 5.29 2.11 18.71
CA ASP A 127 5.75 3.45 19.05
C ASP A 127 7.28 3.51 19.31
N GLU A 128 7.79 4.64 19.84
CA GLU A 128 9.22 4.80 20.14
C GLU A 128 9.72 3.83 21.22
N ARG A 129 8.83 3.37 22.12
CA ARG A 129 9.17 2.45 23.20
C ARG A 129 9.10 1.00 22.74
N ASN A 130 8.21 0.71 21.80
CA ASN A 130 8.08 -0.60 21.18
C ASN A 130 8.01 -0.47 19.65
N PRO A 131 9.13 -0.35 18.94
CA PRO A 131 9.11 -0.13 17.49
C PRO A 131 8.69 -1.38 16.68
N CYS A 132 8.40 -2.51 17.35
CA CYS A 132 8.07 -3.79 16.71
C CYS A 132 9.14 -4.21 15.68
N SER A 133 10.37 -4.44 16.14
CA SER A 133 11.52 -4.73 15.25
C SER A 133 11.36 -6.03 14.45
N ALA A 134 10.62 -7.01 14.99
CA ALA A 134 10.23 -8.23 14.29
C ALA A 134 9.02 -7.99 13.35
N LYS A 135 8.76 -8.94 12.45
CA LYS A 135 7.59 -8.87 11.57
C LYS A 135 6.32 -8.98 12.43
N VAL A 136 5.41 -8.01 12.29
CA VAL A 136 4.14 -8.00 13.03
C VAL A 136 3.22 -9.05 12.42
N MET A 137 2.69 -9.95 13.25
CA MET A 137 1.80 -11.04 12.83
C MET A 137 0.46 -10.85 13.54
N CYS A 138 -0.60 -10.60 12.79
CA CYS A 138 -1.94 -10.52 13.35
C CYS A 138 -2.50 -11.92 13.66
N PRO A 139 -3.25 -12.07 14.76
CA PRO A 139 -3.82 -13.35 15.14
C PRO A 139 -4.90 -13.81 14.17
N ALA A 140 -5.04 -15.14 14.04
CA ALA A 140 -6.01 -15.73 13.14
C ALA A 140 -7.46 -15.52 13.63
N GLY A 141 -8.36 -15.13 12.73
CA GLY A 141 -9.80 -15.02 13.00
C GLY A 141 -10.21 -13.90 13.96
N VAL A 142 -9.34 -12.92 14.20
CA VAL A 142 -9.64 -11.74 15.03
C VAL A 142 -9.35 -10.47 14.22
N PRO A 143 -10.22 -9.44 14.26
CA PRO A 143 -9.91 -8.12 13.69
C PRO A 143 -8.61 -7.56 14.27
N CYS A 144 -7.73 -7.07 13.41
CA CYS A 144 -6.41 -6.58 13.82
C CYS A 144 -6.18 -5.14 13.35
N ALA A 145 -5.69 -4.28 14.24
CA ALA A 145 -5.27 -2.92 13.90
C ALA A 145 -3.79 -2.75 14.27
N VAL A 146 -2.95 -2.42 13.29
CA VAL A 146 -1.51 -2.23 13.48
C VAL A 146 -1.17 -0.76 13.27
N GLU A 147 -0.65 -0.11 14.30
CA GLU A 147 -0.33 1.32 14.32
C GLU A 147 1.20 1.50 14.38
N CYS A 148 1.83 1.63 13.22
CA CYS A 148 3.27 1.85 13.07
C CYS A 148 3.58 3.36 13.07
N ALA A 149 3.47 3.97 14.26
CA ALA A 149 3.51 5.43 14.44
C ALA A 149 4.94 6.01 14.61
N ALA A 150 5.89 5.23 15.12
CA ALA A 150 7.26 5.69 15.27
C ALA A 150 8.06 5.60 13.96
N SER A 151 9.12 6.42 13.87
CA SER A 151 10.04 6.34 12.72
C SER A 151 10.74 4.98 12.67
N ASN A 152 10.76 4.35 11.49
CA ASN A 152 11.26 3.00 11.26
C ASN A 152 10.57 1.91 12.11
N SER A 153 9.33 2.16 12.54
CA SER A 153 8.50 1.12 13.18
C SER A 153 8.11 0.04 12.16
N CYS A 154 7.89 -1.18 12.65
CA CYS A 154 7.54 -2.33 11.81
C CYS A 154 8.52 -2.55 10.63
N PRO A 155 9.85 -2.48 10.83
CA PRO A 155 10.82 -2.49 9.73
C PRO A 155 10.81 -3.81 8.95
N SER A 156 10.34 -4.89 9.57
CA SER A 156 10.21 -6.22 8.96
C SER A 156 8.86 -6.42 8.25
N GLY A 157 7.98 -5.42 8.25
CA GLY A 157 6.66 -5.47 7.63
C GLY A 157 5.55 -6.03 8.54
N VAL A 158 4.38 -6.24 7.95
CA VAL A 158 3.14 -6.65 8.63
C VAL A 158 2.50 -7.82 7.86
N GLU A 159 2.07 -8.86 8.58
CA GLU A 159 1.37 -10.02 8.04
C GLU A 159 -0.01 -10.16 8.70
N CYS A 160 -1.04 -9.92 7.91
CA CYS A 160 -2.44 -9.93 8.30
C CYS A 160 -3.26 -11.03 7.62
N ARG A 161 -2.66 -11.95 6.84
CA ARG A 161 -3.42 -12.91 6.02
C ARG A 161 -4.37 -13.83 6.78
N GLN A 162 -4.18 -13.99 8.08
CA GLN A 162 -5.02 -14.86 8.91
C GLN A 162 -6.10 -14.09 9.68
N ALA A 163 -6.05 -12.75 9.70
CA ALA A 163 -7.01 -11.92 10.40
C ALA A 163 -8.38 -11.94 9.70
N GLU A 164 -9.45 -11.69 10.46
CA GLU A 164 -10.80 -11.54 9.89
C GLU A 164 -10.91 -10.24 9.08
N SER A 165 -10.39 -9.15 9.63
CA SER A 165 -10.20 -7.86 8.98
C SER A 165 -8.90 -7.25 9.48
N CYS A 166 -8.20 -6.47 8.65
CA CYS A 166 -6.95 -5.85 9.06
C CYS A 166 -6.85 -4.38 8.64
N ARG A 167 -6.49 -3.52 9.60
CA ARG A 167 -6.10 -2.13 9.38
C ARG A 167 -4.62 -1.97 9.68
N VAL A 168 -3.86 -1.45 8.73
CA VAL A 168 -2.44 -1.12 8.89
C VAL A 168 -2.23 0.36 8.65
N ASN A 169 -1.81 1.07 9.68
CA ASN A 169 -1.51 2.49 9.61
C ASN A 169 0.00 2.73 9.78
N CYS A 170 0.66 3.11 8.69
CA CYS A 170 2.08 3.42 8.64
C CYS A 170 2.26 4.94 8.64
N SER A 171 2.14 5.53 9.83
CA SER A 171 2.16 6.99 10.05
C SER A 171 3.52 7.53 10.54
N GLY A 172 4.52 6.66 10.74
CA GLY A 172 5.92 7.04 10.98
C GLY A 172 6.75 7.13 9.69
N ILE A 173 7.81 7.94 9.68
CA ILE A 173 8.77 7.98 8.55
C ILE A 173 9.43 6.62 8.39
N ASN A 174 9.45 6.09 7.17
CA ASN A 174 9.90 4.72 6.85
C ASN A 174 9.20 3.64 7.69
N ALA A 175 7.99 3.89 8.21
CA ALA A 175 7.20 2.87 8.86
C ALA A 175 6.82 1.78 7.86
N CYS A 176 6.70 0.54 8.35
CA CYS A 176 6.36 -0.61 7.52
C CYS A 176 7.35 -0.78 6.34
N ALA A 177 8.66 -0.64 6.59
CA ALA A 177 9.66 -0.70 5.53
C ALA A 177 9.67 -2.07 4.80
N GLY A 178 9.33 -3.14 5.51
CA GLY A 178 9.17 -4.49 4.93
C GLY A 178 7.84 -4.68 4.20
N ASN A 179 7.57 -5.91 3.76
CA ASN A 179 6.34 -6.23 3.03
C ASN A 179 5.11 -6.10 3.93
N VAL A 180 4.03 -5.54 3.39
CA VAL A 180 2.70 -5.53 4.01
C VAL A 180 1.83 -6.52 3.24
N ALA A 181 1.45 -7.62 3.89
CA ALA A 181 0.58 -8.64 3.30
C ALA A 181 -0.71 -8.75 4.12
N CYS A 182 -1.85 -8.66 3.45
CA CYS A 182 -3.15 -8.56 4.12
C CYS A 182 -4.20 -9.38 3.39
N ALA A 183 -5.10 -10.02 4.12
CA ALA A 183 -6.24 -10.76 3.59
C ALA A 183 -7.42 -10.65 4.56
N GLY A 184 -8.48 -11.43 4.35
CA GLY A 184 -9.69 -11.44 5.16
C GLY A 184 -10.89 -10.85 4.42
N ALA A 185 -11.90 -10.41 5.16
CA ALA A 185 -13.07 -9.73 4.58
C ALA A 185 -12.71 -8.30 4.14
N GLU A 186 -11.97 -7.57 4.97
CA GLU A 186 -11.61 -6.18 4.73
C GLU A 186 -10.14 -5.94 5.06
N CYS A 187 -9.47 -5.19 4.19
CA CYS A 187 -8.12 -4.72 4.41
C CYS A 187 -7.97 -3.23 4.10
N GLU A 188 -7.47 -2.47 5.07
CA GLU A 188 -7.15 -1.06 4.92
C GLU A 188 -5.66 -0.83 5.21
N VAL A 189 -4.91 -0.30 4.23
CA VAL A 189 -3.49 0.04 4.38
C VAL A 189 -3.29 1.52 4.07
N THR A 190 -2.82 2.28 5.05
CA THR A 190 -2.55 3.72 4.90
C THR A 190 -1.07 4.01 5.15
N CYS A 191 -0.41 4.61 4.15
CA CYS A 191 1.01 4.94 4.15
C CYS A 191 1.17 6.47 4.07
N GLU A 192 1.23 7.13 5.23
CA GLU A 192 1.03 8.59 5.34
C GLU A 192 2.32 9.42 5.24
N GLN A 193 3.42 8.89 5.78
CA GLN A 193 4.68 9.63 5.84
C GLN A 193 5.66 9.25 4.75
N GLN A 194 6.73 10.03 4.65
CA GLN A 194 7.80 9.78 3.70
C GLN A 194 8.36 8.36 3.84
N GLY A 195 8.45 7.66 2.71
CA GLY A 195 9.02 6.32 2.65
C GLY A 195 8.20 5.28 3.41
N SER A 196 6.95 5.54 3.79
CA SER A 196 6.12 4.50 4.38
C SER A 196 5.84 3.38 3.37
N CYS A 197 5.78 2.14 3.84
CA CYS A 197 5.49 0.98 2.99
C CYS A 197 6.55 0.81 1.87
N MET A 198 7.84 0.83 2.21
CA MET A 198 8.95 0.85 1.23
C MET A 198 9.00 -0.38 0.30
N SER A 199 8.47 -1.51 0.75
CA SER A 199 8.49 -2.76 -0.01
C SER A 199 7.14 -3.03 -0.69
N GLU A 200 6.84 -4.29 -1.00
CA GLU A 200 5.58 -4.67 -1.65
C GLU A 200 4.40 -4.58 -0.67
N VAL A 201 3.28 -4.03 -1.16
CA VAL A 201 1.98 -4.07 -0.48
C VAL A 201 1.07 -5.02 -1.26
N GLN A 202 0.74 -6.14 -0.65
CA GLN A 202 -0.09 -7.19 -1.25
C GLN A 202 -1.41 -7.31 -0.47
N CYS A 203 -2.52 -7.11 -1.18
CA CYS A 203 -3.87 -7.26 -0.64
C CYS A 203 -4.59 -8.45 -1.31
N GLU A 204 -5.06 -9.39 -0.48
CA GLU A 204 -5.79 -10.60 -0.85
C GLU A 204 -7.13 -10.68 -0.10
N ALA A 205 -7.65 -9.54 0.39
CA ALA A 205 -8.92 -9.46 1.10
C ALA A 205 -10.09 -9.30 0.11
N GLU A 206 -11.33 -9.61 0.52
CA GLU A 206 -12.51 -9.40 -0.34
C GLU A 206 -12.67 -7.91 -0.72
N SER A 207 -12.46 -7.01 0.24
CA SER A 207 -12.39 -5.55 0.01
C SER A 207 -11.03 -5.00 0.43
N CYS A 208 -10.36 -4.29 -0.50
CA CYS A 208 -9.00 -3.78 -0.36
C CYS A 208 -8.97 -2.26 -0.56
N HIS A 209 -8.58 -1.51 0.47
CA HIS A 209 -8.38 -0.06 0.43
C HIS A 209 -6.92 0.29 0.73
N LEU A 210 -6.21 0.83 -0.26
CA LEU A 210 -4.78 1.15 -0.18
C LEU A 210 -4.56 2.64 -0.46
N LEU A 211 -4.04 3.37 0.53
CA LEU A 211 -3.82 4.82 0.44
C LEU A 211 -2.34 5.17 0.65
N CYS A 212 -1.68 5.61 -0.41
CA CYS A 212 -0.29 6.03 -0.44
C CYS A 212 -0.24 7.56 -0.58
N THR A 213 -0.26 8.27 0.55
CA THR A 213 -0.36 9.73 0.60
C THR A 213 1.00 10.41 0.89
N GLY A 214 1.94 9.68 1.48
CA GLY A 214 3.28 10.18 1.77
C GLY A 214 4.18 10.36 0.55
N THR A 215 5.11 11.32 0.61
CA THR A 215 6.19 11.45 -0.39
C THR A 215 6.98 10.14 -0.49
N ASN A 216 7.13 9.56 -1.69
CA ASN A 216 7.83 8.29 -1.83
C ASN A 216 7.20 7.14 -1.01
N SER A 217 5.91 7.21 -0.67
CA SER A 217 5.19 6.08 -0.05
C SER A 217 4.90 5.00 -1.09
N CYS A 218 4.92 3.73 -0.68
CA CYS A 218 4.66 2.60 -1.58
C CYS A 218 5.57 2.62 -2.83
N PRO A 219 6.91 2.80 -2.72
CA PRO A 219 7.77 2.77 -3.89
C PRO A 219 7.86 1.37 -4.50
N GLY A 220 7.60 0.31 -3.72
CA GLY A 220 7.44 -1.07 -4.18
C GLY A 220 6.22 -1.29 -5.10
N LYS A 221 5.94 -2.57 -5.40
CA LYS A 221 4.72 -2.95 -6.13
C LYS A 221 3.52 -2.88 -5.18
N VAL A 222 2.41 -2.36 -5.70
CA VAL A 222 1.10 -2.39 -5.02
C VAL A 222 0.20 -3.35 -5.79
N SER A 223 -0.31 -4.39 -5.12
CA SER A 223 -1.09 -5.45 -5.77
C SER A 223 -2.39 -5.79 -5.03
N CYS A 224 -3.49 -5.90 -5.77
CA CYS A 224 -4.72 -6.58 -5.36
C CYS A 224 -4.81 -7.95 -6.06
N GLY A 225 -4.95 -9.02 -5.27
CA GLY A 225 -4.99 -10.40 -5.73
C GLY A 225 -6.32 -10.79 -6.40
N GLU A 226 -6.35 -11.98 -7.01
CA GLU A 226 -7.51 -12.51 -7.74
C GLU A 226 -8.74 -12.80 -6.85
N ASP A 227 -8.50 -13.07 -5.56
CA ASP A 227 -9.58 -13.28 -4.57
C ASP A 227 -10.22 -11.96 -4.10
N THR A 228 -9.66 -10.81 -4.51
CA THR A 228 -10.21 -9.49 -4.17
C THR A 228 -11.45 -9.23 -5.01
N ARG A 229 -12.56 -8.80 -4.42
CA ARG A 229 -13.73 -8.36 -5.18
C ARG A 229 -13.64 -6.88 -5.51
N ASP A 230 -13.36 -6.06 -4.50
CA ASP A 230 -13.31 -4.61 -4.63
C ASP A 230 -11.92 -4.10 -4.22
N CYS A 231 -11.25 -3.40 -5.13
CA CYS A 231 -9.91 -2.86 -4.92
C CYS A 231 -9.88 -1.36 -5.19
N ILE A 232 -9.58 -0.56 -4.16
CA ILE A 232 -9.41 0.89 -4.23
C ILE A 232 -7.94 1.21 -3.93
N ILE A 233 -7.26 1.84 -4.88
CA ILE A 233 -5.86 2.28 -4.75
C ILE A 233 -5.78 3.78 -4.97
N GLY A 234 -5.40 4.53 -3.93
CA GLY A 234 -5.18 5.96 -3.97
C GLY A 234 -3.71 6.31 -3.80
N CYS A 235 -3.05 6.77 -4.86
CA CYS A 235 -1.66 7.20 -4.85
C CYS A 235 -1.62 8.72 -5.02
N SER A 236 -1.41 9.48 -3.95
CA SER A 236 -1.41 10.97 -4.00
C SER A 236 -0.08 11.61 -3.62
N GLY A 237 0.83 10.85 -3.00
CA GLY A 237 2.19 11.32 -2.71
C GLY A 237 3.04 11.43 -3.98
N MET A 238 3.97 12.39 -4.02
CA MET A 238 4.91 12.52 -5.14
C MET A 238 6.30 12.02 -4.72
N PRO A 239 6.90 11.01 -5.37
CA PRO A 239 6.30 10.02 -6.26
C PRO A 239 5.86 8.76 -5.46
N SER A 240 4.56 8.47 -5.35
CA SER A 240 4.04 7.29 -4.64
C SER A 240 3.54 6.20 -5.59
N CYS A 241 3.77 4.91 -5.34
CA CYS A 241 3.41 3.83 -6.28
C CYS A 241 4.29 3.83 -7.54
N GLN A 242 5.61 3.93 -7.35
CA GLN A 242 6.58 4.14 -8.43
C GLN A 242 6.76 2.97 -9.38
N ASN A 243 6.78 1.75 -8.87
CA ASN A 243 7.16 0.58 -9.66
C ASN A 243 6.00 0.08 -10.54
N SER A 244 4.95 -0.46 -9.93
CA SER A 244 3.72 -0.84 -10.62
C SER A 244 2.53 -0.86 -9.67
N VAL A 245 1.36 -0.60 -10.24
CA VAL A 245 0.06 -0.78 -9.61
C VAL A 245 -0.66 -1.88 -10.38
N GLU A 246 -1.00 -2.96 -9.71
CA GLU A 246 -1.63 -4.14 -10.34
C GLU A 246 -2.91 -4.51 -9.57
N SER A 247 -4.04 -4.52 -10.27
CA SER A 247 -5.29 -5.03 -9.70
C SER A 247 -5.82 -6.18 -10.53
N ASN A 248 -6.00 -7.32 -9.88
CA ASN A 248 -6.72 -8.47 -10.41
C ASN A 248 -8.07 -8.69 -9.71
N ALA A 249 -8.64 -7.62 -9.14
CA ALA A 249 -9.92 -7.72 -8.44
C ALA A 249 -11.02 -8.18 -9.40
N ALA A 250 -11.86 -9.11 -8.95
CA ALA A 250 -12.86 -9.76 -9.77
C ALA A 250 -14.02 -8.83 -10.15
N ALA A 251 -14.44 -7.92 -9.27
CA ALA A 251 -15.57 -7.03 -9.50
C ALA A 251 -15.10 -5.61 -9.84
N THR A 252 -14.80 -4.80 -8.83
CA THR A 252 -14.53 -3.37 -9.01
C THR A 252 -13.07 -3.04 -8.73
N THR A 253 -12.43 -2.34 -9.66
CA THR A 253 -11.13 -1.69 -9.46
C THR A 253 -11.28 -0.17 -9.61
N ALA A 254 -10.79 0.59 -8.63
CA ALA A 254 -10.68 2.05 -8.70
C ALA A 254 -9.26 2.50 -8.35
N ILE A 255 -8.54 3.05 -9.34
CA ILE A 255 -7.17 3.52 -9.18
C ILE A 255 -7.13 5.03 -9.40
N THR A 256 -6.69 5.78 -8.38
CA THR A 256 -6.52 7.23 -8.46
C THR A 256 -5.05 7.59 -8.30
N CYS A 257 -4.47 8.23 -9.32
CA CYS A 257 -3.09 8.67 -9.33
C CYS A 257 -3.01 10.21 -9.39
N GLY A 258 -2.51 10.79 -8.28
CA GLY A 258 -2.16 12.19 -8.14
C GLY A 258 -0.97 12.60 -9.03
N PRO A 259 -0.67 13.90 -9.18
CA PRO A 259 0.35 14.36 -10.12
C PRO A 259 1.71 13.76 -9.80
N GLY A 260 2.29 13.03 -10.76
CA GLY A 260 3.60 12.38 -10.61
C GLY A 260 3.64 11.18 -9.66
N ALA A 261 2.49 10.68 -9.18
CA ALA A 261 2.44 9.54 -8.27
C ALA A 261 2.88 8.23 -8.94
N CYS A 262 2.21 7.81 -10.02
CA CYS A 262 2.29 6.47 -10.62
C CYS A 262 3.14 6.40 -11.92
N PRO A 263 4.45 6.76 -11.93
CA PRO A 263 5.26 6.78 -13.15
C PRO A 263 5.43 5.38 -13.76
N GLY A 264 5.23 4.32 -12.99
CA GLY A 264 5.21 2.94 -13.42
C GLY A 264 3.98 2.56 -14.27
N LYS A 265 3.91 1.28 -14.64
CA LYS A 265 2.75 0.74 -15.35
C LYS A 265 1.59 0.52 -14.38
N VAL A 266 0.40 0.99 -14.75
CA VAL A 266 -0.86 0.66 -14.07
C VAL A 266 -1.55 -0.46 -14.84
N THR A 267 -1.90 -1.55 -14.18
CA THR A 267 -2.63 -2.67 -14.77
C THR A 267 -3.88 -2.97 -13.94
N CYS A 268 -5.03 -3.09 -14.59
CA CYS A 268 -6.26 -3.49 -13.94
C CYS A 268 -7.07 -4.48 -14.77
N SER A 269 -7.79 -5.35 -14.09
CA SER A 269 -8.76 -6.30 -14.65
C SER A 269 -9.98 -6.39 -13.72
N GLY A 270 -10.95 -7.25 -14.07
CA GLY A 270 -12.22 -7.42 -13.35
C GLY A 270 -13.43 -7.15 -14.23
N ASP A 271 -14.58 -6.97 -13.58
CA ASP A 271 -15.80 -6.54 -14.26
C ASP A 271 -15.70 -5.05 -14.64
N GLU A 272 -15.34 -4.19 -13.68
CA GLU A 272 -15.24 -2.75 -13.85
C GLU A 272 -13.87 -2.26 -13.40
N CYS A 273 -13.17 -1.51 -14.26
CA CYS A 273 -11.96 -0.79 -13.89
C CYS A 273 -12.06 0.69 -14.22
N SER A 274 -11.90 1.53 -13.20
CA SER A 274 -11.73 2.97 -13.33
C SER A 274 -10.30 3.38 -12.98
N VAL A 275 -9.66 4.14 -13.86
CA VAL A 275 -8.33 4.71 -13.65
C VAL A 275 -8.36 6.21 -13.89
N SER A 276 -8.11 6.98 -12.84
CA SER A 276 -8.03 8.43 -12.89
C SER A 276 -6.59 8.91 -12.71
N CYS A 277 -6.03 9.48 -13.77
CA CYS A 277 -4.66 9.99 -13.80
C CYS A 277 -4.68 11.52 -13.90
N SER A 278 -4.01 12.20 -12.98
CA SER A 278 -3.89 13.67 -13.01
C SER A 278 -2.54 14.12 -13.60
N GLY A 279 -2.57 14.99 -14.61
CA GLY A 279 -1.35 15.46 -15.28
C GLY A 279 -0.53 14.31 -15.89
N SER A 280 0.74 14.20 -15.52
CA SER A 280 1.64 13.13 -15.97
C SER A 280 1.69 11.93 -15.03
N ALA A 281 0.68 11.74 -14.18
CA ALA A 281 0.68 10.71 -13.14
C ALA A 281 0.98 9.31 -13.69
N CYS A 282 0.34 8.91 -14.78
CA CYS A 282 0.43 7.56 -15.35
C CYS A 282 1.38 7.50 -16.56
N GLY A 283 2.60 8.01 -16.37
CA GLY A 283 3.61 8.11 -17.44
C GLY A 283 3.99 6.77 -18.08
N GLY A 284 3.97 5.68 -17.28
CA GLY A 284 4.21 4.31 -17.74
C GLY A 284 3.07 3.69 -18.54
N GLY A 285 1.92 4.37 -18.62
CA GLY A 285 0.72 3.90 -19.30
C GLY A 285 -0.20 3.08 -18.40
N VAL A 286 -1.44 2.91 -18.88
CA VAL A 286 -2.48 2.13 -18.23
C VAL A 286 -2.82 0.95 -19.14
N CYS A 287 -2.83 -0.25 -18.60
CA CYS A 287 -3.38 -1.43 -19.26
C CYS A 287 -4.65 -1.86 -18.54
N CYS A 288 -5.77 -1.74 -19.24
CA CYS A 288 -7.06 -2.21 -18.75
C CYS A 288 -7.52 -3.42 -19.57
N SER A 289 -7.76 -4.53 -18.87
CA SER A 289 -8.31 -5.77 -19.41
C SER A 289 -9.62 -6.19 -18.70
N ALA A 290 -10.29 -5.24 -18.05
CA ALA A 290 -11.62 -5.42 -17.47
C ALA A 290 -12.71 -5.49 -18.55
N SER A 291 -13.90 -5.95 -18.18
CA SER A 291 -15.07 -5.94 -19.08
C SER A 291 -15.50 -4.51 -19.42
N ASP A 292 -15.44 -3.60 -18.45
CA ASP A 292 -15.64 -2.16 -18.63
C ASP A 292 -14.42 -1.36 -18.14
N CYS A 293 -13.96 -0.41 -18.96
CA CYS A 293 -12.72 0.35 -18.75
C CYS A 293 -12.98 1.86 -18.82
N GLU A 294 -12.96 2.53 -17.67
CA GLU A 294 -13.07 3.98 -17.53
C GLU A 294 -11.69 4.63 -17.28
N LEU A 295 -10.98 5.05 -18.34
CA LEU A 295 -9.58 5.53 -18.24
C LEU A 295 -9.43 7.05 -18.34
N GLY A 296 -10.53 7.80 -18.36
CA GLY A 296 -10.53 9.24 -18.64
C GLY A 296 -9.84 9.56 -19.98
N ASP A 297 -8.87 10.48 -19.96
CA ASP A 297 -8.07 10.87 -21.13
C ASP A 297 -6.85 9.96 -21.38
N THR A 298 -6.65 8.93 -20.55
CA THR A 298 -5.44 8.08 -20.62
C THR A 298 -5.65 6.94 -21.62
N PRO A 299 -4.79 6.80 -22.65
CA PRO A 299 -4.93 5.71 -23.61
C PRO A 299 -4.61 4.36 -22.96
N ASN A 300 -5.41 3.34 -23.31
CA ASN A 300 -5.13 1.95 -22.96
C ASN A 300 -3.92 1.43 -23.78
N LYS A 301 -2.88 0.95 -23.10
CA LYS A 301 -1.60 0.48 -23.67
C LYS A 301 -1.29 -0.98 -23.31
N CYS A 302 -2.26 -1.87 -23.39
CA CYS A 302 -2.02 -3.31 -23.17
C CYS A 302 -1.18 -4.02 -24.26
N GLN A 303 -0.66 -3.31 -25.27
CA GLN A 303 0.08 -3.87 -26.40
C GLN A 303 1.53 -3.41 -26.44
#